data_AF-A0A9P0CJJ0-F1
#
_entry.id   AF-A0A9P0CJJ0-F1
#
_cell.length_a   1.000
_cell.length_b   1.000
_cell.length_c   1.000
_cell.angle_alpha   90.00
_cell.angle_beta   90.00
_cell.angle_gamma   90.00
#
_symmetry.space_group_name_H-M   'P 1'
#
loop_
_entity.id
_entity.type
_entity.pdbx_description
1 polymer ?
#
loop_
_entity_poly.entity_id
_entity_poly.type
_entity_poly.pdbx_seq_one_letter_code
_entity_poly.pdbx_strand_id
1 'polypeptide(L)'
;MSGRFQSVQTLVKQKPPQRVWTHCMVHREDLASKEISFGLNIVLTMVVTVVNYIKIRLLKSRIFNALCKDMGAEHSTLQFYCEARWLSRGIFLQRVYELKEEIVTFLEVENSPVAEKFRDALFVMKLSYLVEKLNTLDLQLQGANTHMLDTSDKVSAFCRKMKL
;
A
#
# COMPACT_ATOMS: atom_id res chain seq x y z
N MET A 1 -18.99 7.79 -23.66
CA MET A 1 -19.80 7.48 -24.86
C MET A 1 -20.46 6.13 -24.64
N SER A 2 -21.75 6.14 -24.30
CA SER A 2 -22.53 4.95 -23.96
C SER A 2 -23.47 4.69 -25.13
N GLY A 3 -23.18 3.68 -25.95
CA GLY A 3 -23.88 3.47 -27.22
C GLY A 3 -24.12 1.99 -27.53
N ARG A 4 -25.40 1.60 -27.42
CA ARG A 4 -26.12 0.65 -28.29
C ARG A 4 -25.80 -0.85 -28.26
N PHE A 5 -24.79 -1.34 -27.55
CA PHE A 5 -24.68 -2.76 -27.24
C PHE A 5 -24.96 -2.95 -25.75
N GLN A 6 -25.90 -3.84 -25.40
CA GLN A 6 -25.97 -4.35 -24.02
C GLN A 6 -24.56 -4.86 -23.70
N SER A 7 -23.84 -4.13 -22.84
CA SER A 7 -22.46 -4.49 -22.51
C SER A 7 -22.47 -5.90 -21.95
N VAL A 8 -21.43 -6.68 -22.24
CA VAL A 8 -21.27 -8.06 -21.73
C VAL A 8 -21.51 -8.13 -20.21
N GLN A 9 -21.23 -7.03 -19.49
CA GLN A 9 -21.60 -6.79 -18.09
C GLN A 9 -23.08 -7.03 -17.77
N THR A 10 -24.00 -6.48 -18.58
CA THR A 10 -25.45 -6.59 -18.37
C THR A 10 -25.94 -8.01 -18.57
N LEU A 11 -25.41 -8.72 -19.56
CA LEU A 11 -25.73 -10.12 -19.83
C LEU A 11 -25.17 -11.07 -18.75
N VAL A 12 -23.99 -10.76 -18.21
CA VAL A 12 -23.38 -11.49 -17.09
C VAL A 12 -24.16 -11.32 -15.78
N LYS A 13 -24.72 -10.12 -15.54
CA LYS A 13 -25.55 -9.80 -14.36
C LYS A 13 -26.97 -10.40 -14.39
N GLN A 14 -27.46 -10.85 -15.54
CA GLN A 14 -28.79 -11.46 -15.70
C GLN A 14 -28.82 -12.98 -15.39
N LYS A 15 -27.67 -13.60 -15.09
CA LYS A 15 -27.54 -15.01 -14.67
C LYS A 15 -27.32 -15.09 -13.14
N PRO A 16 -27.54 -16.25 -12.47
CA PRO A 16 -27.71 -16.38 -11.01
C PRO A 16 -26.65 -15.65 -10.15
N PRO A 17 -26.98 -15.30 -8.88
CA PRO A 17 -26.34 -14.24 -8.07
C PRO A 17 -24.86 -14.46 -7.71
N GLN A 18 -24.25 -15.57 -8.13
CA GLN A 18 -22.85 -15.90 -7.85
C GLN A 18 -21.86 -15.40 -8.90
N ARG A 19 -22.27 -14.61 -9.90
CA ARG A 19 -21.33 -14.07 -10.92
C ARG A 19 -20.92 -12.63 -10.65
N VAL A 20 -19.71 -12.46 -10.13
CA VAL A 20 -19.06 -11.15 -10.00
C VAL A 20 -18.37 -10.82 -11.32
N TRP A 21 -18.80 -9.75 -11.99
CA TRP A 21 -18.07 -9.19 -13.12
C TRP A 21 -16.87 -8.38 -12.60
N THR A 22 -15.70 -8.57 -13.19
CA THR A 22 -14.49 -7.79 -12.86
C THR A 22 -13.80 -7.32 -14.14
N HIS A 23 -13.51 -6.01 -14.23
CA HIS A 23 -12.89 -5.40 -15.41
C HIS A 23 -11.41 -5.76 -15.49
N CYS A 24 -10.75 -5.71 -14.33
CA CYS A 24 -9.36 -6.07 -14.14
C CYS A 24 -9.14 -6.53 -12.69
N MET A 25 -8.21 -7.45 -12.51
CA MET A 25 -7.78 -7.99 -11.22
C MET A 25 -7.32 -6.89 -10.25
N VAL A 26 -6.66 -5.86 -10.79
CA VAL A 26 -6.22 -4.64 -10.10
C VAL A 26 -7.39 -3.89 -9.42
N HIS A 27 -8.57 -3.85 -10.04
CA HIS A 27 -9.75 -3.22 -9.41
C HIS A 27 -10.29 -4.02 -8.24
N ARG A 28 -10.15 -5.35 -8.29
CA ARG A 28 -10.54 -6.24 -7.20
C ARG A 28 -9.56 -6.16 -6.04
N GLU A 29 -8.27 -6.03 -6.33
CA GLU A 29 -7.21 -5.77 -5.37
C GLU A 29 -7.39 -4.42 -4.67
N ASP A 30 -7.79 -3.37 -5.40
CA ASP A 30 -8.13 -2.07 -4.81
C ASP A 30 -9.36 -2.16 -3.87
N LEU A 31 -10.41 -2.88 -4.27
CA LEU A 31 -11.57 -3.14 -3.40
C LEU A 31 -11.20 -3.97 -2.16
N ALA A 32 -10.34 -4.98 -2.34
CA ALA A 32 -9.77 -5.80 -1.27
C ALA A 32 -8.95 -5.00 -0.25
N SER A 33 -8.25 -3.96 -0.71
CA SER A 33 -7.47 -3.08 0.14
C SER A 33 -8.28 -2.15 1.05
N LYS A 34 -9.55 -1.92 0.73
CA LYS A 34 -10.44 -1.06 1.51
C LYS A 34 -10.93 -1.75 2.79
N GLU A 35 -10.66 -3.04 2.91
CA GLU A 35 -11.11 -3.93 3.98
C GLU A 35 -9.95 -4.29 4.94
N ILE A 36 -9.11 -3.31 5.25
CA ILE A 36 -8.02 -3.42 6.24
C ILE A 36 -8.58 -3.07 7.63
N SER A 37 -8.16 -3.80 8.67
CA SER A 37 -8.59 -3.54 10.04
C SER A 37 -8.26 -2.11 10.46
N PHE A 38 -9.12 -1.51 11.29
CA PHE A 38 -9.01 -0.10 11.67
C PHE A 38 -7.61 0.26 12.19
N GLY A 39 -7.02 -0.60 13.01
CA GLY A 39 -5.68 -0.39 13.57
C GLY A 39 -4.57 -0.38 12.52
N LEU A 40 -4.67 -1.20 11.47
CA LEU A 40 -3.72 -1.24 10.36
C LEU A 40 -3.94 -0.07 9.39
N ASN A 41 -5.19 0.33 9.17
CA ASN A 41 -5.54 1.45 8.31
C ASN A 41 -5.00 2.79 8.87
N ILE A 42 -5.02 2.98 10.20
CA ILE A 42 -4.41 4.15 10.85
C ILE A 42 -2.92 4.24 10.51
N VAL A 43 -2.19 3.12 10.64
CA VAL A 43 -0.74 3.08 10.35
C VAL A 43 -0.49 3.41 8.88
N LEU A 44 -1.22 2.76 7.97
CA LEU A 44 -1.09 3.01 6.53
C LEU A 44 -1.36 4.47 6.17
N THR A 45 -2.46 5.05 6.67
CA THR A 45 -2.82 6.44 6.39
C THR A 45 -1.76 7.40 6.92
N MET A 46 -1.27 7.19 8.14
CA MET A 46 -0.23 8.03 8.74
C MET A 46 1.07 7.99 7.94
N VAL A 47 1.51 6.79 7.53
CA VAL A 47 2.68 6.63 6.66
C VAL A 47 2.51 7.39 5.35
N VAL A 48 1.36 7.22 4.68
CA VAL A 48 1.07 7.91 3.41
C VAL A 48 1.10 9.43 3.60
N THR A 49 0.50 9.95 4.68
CA THR A 49 0.52 11.38 4.99
C THR A 49 1.95 11.90 5.19
N VAL A 50 2.78 11.20 5.96
CA VAL A 50 4.18 11.60 6.20
C VAL A 50 5.00 11.58 4.92
N VAL A 51 4.92 10.49 4.15
CA VAL A 51 5.69 10.39 2.91
C VAL A 51 5.26 11.45 1.91
N ASN A 52 3.95 11.69 1.76
CA ASN A 52 3.45 12.75 0.89
C ASN A 52 3.91 14.13 1.36
N TYR A 53 3.90 14.40 2.66
CA TYR A 53 4.43 15.65 3.22
C TYR A 53 5.90 15.89 2.84
N ILE A 54 6.75 14.86 2.94
CA ILE A 54 8.16 14.92 2.55
C ILE A 54 8.29 15.13 1.02
N LYS A 55 7.49 14.41 0.23
CA LYS A 55 7.63 14.33 -1.23
C LYS A 55 6.99 15.48 -2.01
N ILE A 56 5.92 16.09 -1.49
CA ILE A 56 5.17 17.14 -2.20
C ILE A 56 6.04 18.38 -2.45
N ARG A 57 6.89 18.75 -1.49
CA ARG A 57 7.76 19.92 -1.60
C ARG A 57 9.17 19.52 -2.03
N LEU A 58 9.65 20.09 -3.13
CA LEU A 58 10.99 19.83 -3.66
C LEU A 58 12.10 20.04 -2.61
N LEU A 59 12.00 21.11 -1.83
CA LEU A 59 12.98 21.41 -0.78
C LEU A 59 13.00 20.31 0.30
N LYS A 60 11.84 19.90 0.81
CA LYS A 60 11.74 18.83 1.81
C LYS A 60 12.28 17.50 1.28
N SER A 61 11.95 17.16 0.04
CA SER A 61 12.49 15.95 -0.60
C SER A 61 14.01 16.01 -0.78
N ARG A 62 14.60 17.19 -1.04
CA ARG A 62 16.06 17.36 -1.13
C ARG A 62 16.74 17.28 0.23
N ILE A 63 16.17 17.92 1.25
CA ILE A 63 16.67 17.85 2.63
C ILE A 63 16.64 16.41 3.14
N PHE A 64 15.51 15.72 2.96
CA PHE A 64 15.39 14.31 3.33
C PHE A 64 16.40 13.43 2.58
N ASN A 65 16.63 13.68 1.29
CA ASN A 65 17.64 12.93 0.53
C ASN A 65 19.06 13.14 1.07
N ALA A 66 19.42 14.37 1.43
CA ALA A 66 20.70 14.68 2.06
C ALA A 66 20.82 13.97 3.41
N LEU A 67 19.79 14.07 4.26
CA LEU A 67 19.72 13.39 5.55
C LEU A 67 19.96 11.88 5.42
N CYS A 68 19.27 11.20 4.49
CA CYS A 68 19.48 9.78 4.26
C CYS A 68 20.93 9.44 3.90
N LYS A 69 21.60 10.28 3.11
CA LYS A 69 23.01 10.06 2.73
C LYS A 69 23.94 10.26 3.91
N ASP A 70 23.70 11.30 4.71
CA ASP A 70 24.51 11.63 5.89
C ASP A 70 24.38 10.54 6.96
N MET A 71 23.20 9.92 7.08
CA MET A 71 22.94 8.79 7.97
C MET A 71 23.41 7.43 7.42
N GLY A 72 23.94 7.39 6.18
CA GLY A 72 24.44 6.16 5.56
C GLY A 72 23.35 5.18 5.14
N ALA A 73 22.13 5.65 4.90
CA ALA A 73 21.01 4.81 4.49
C ALA A 73 21.24 4.19 3.09
N GLU A 74 20.82 2.94 2.91
CA GLU A 74 20.86 2.26 1.59
C GLU A 74 19.98 2.96 0.54
N HIS A 75 18.94 3.65 0.99
CA HIS A 75 18.00 4.37 0.14
C HIS A 75 18.00 5.85 0.46
N SER A 76 18.18 6.69 -0.56
CA SER A 76 18.17 8.15 -0.37
C SER A 76 16.85 8.81 -0.77
N THR A 77 15.84 8.04 -1.19
CA THR A 77 14.56 8.62 -1.67
C THR A 77 13.37 7.73 -1.37
N LEU A 78 12.31 8.33 -0.84
CA LEU A 78 10.99 7.71 -0.74
C LEU A 78 10.28 7.72 -2.11
N GLN A 79 9.50 6.67 -2.37
CA GLN A 79 8.59 6.62 -3.51
C GLN A 79 7.32 7.41 -3.21
N PHE A 80 6.72 8.06 -4.21
CA PHE A 80 5.44 8.74 -4.03
C PHE A 80 4.32 7.70 -3.97
N TYR A 81 3.44 7.82 -2.99
CA TYR A 81 2.30 6.91 -2.86
C TYR A 81 1.19 7.28 -3.86
N CYS A 82 0.71 6.31 -4.62
CA CYS A 82 -0.47 6.46 -5.48
C CYS A 82 -1.44 5.30 -5.24
N GLU A 83 -2.66 5.61 -4.83
CA GLU A 83 -3.69 4.60 -4.50
C GLU A 83 -3.95 3.61 -5.64
N ALA A 84 -3.90 4.10 -6.89
CA ALA A 84 -4.14 3.32 -8.11
C ALA A 84 -3.09 2.24 -8.38
N ARG A 85 -1.97 2.21 -7.65
CA ARG A 85 -0.89 1.23 -7.82
C ARG A 85 -0.76 0.32 -6.60
N TRP A 86 -1.82 -0.44 -6.31
CA TRP A 86 -1.85 -1.40 -5.19
C TRP A 86 -0.64 -2.33 -5.16
N LEU A 87 -0.25 -2.92 -6.29
CA LEU A 87 0.91 -3.82 -6.40
C LEU A 87 2.22 -3.15 -5.92
N SER A 88 2.35 -1.83 -6.05
CA SER A 88 3.53 -1.12 -5.56
C SER A 88 3.51 -0.79 -4.05
N ARG A 89 2.41 -1.07 -3.33
CA ARG A 89 2.30 -0.72 -1.90
C ARG A 89 3.27 -1.50 -1.02
N GLY A 90 3.57 -2.76 -1.35
CA GLY A 90 4.55 -3.57 -0.61
C GLY A 90 5.94 -2.94 -0.64
N ILE A 91 6.45 -2.66 -1.85
CA ILE A 91 7.76 -2.00 -2.06
C ILE A 91 7.79 -0.60 -1.44
N PHE A 92 6.70 0.17 -1.57
CA PHE A 92 6.58 1.48 -0.95
C PHE A 92 6.73 1.40 0.57
N LEU A 93 5.97 0.52 1.24
CA LEU A 93 6.03 0.39 2.70
C LEU A 93 7.34 -0.22 3.17
N GLN A 94 7.93 -1.15 2.40
CA GLN A 94 9.25 -1.72 2.69
C GLN A 94 10.28 -0.60 2.79
N ARG A 95 10.31 0.31 1.81
CA ARG A 95 11.23 1.44 1.83
C ARG A 95 10.98 2.41 2.98
N VAL A 96 9.72 2.62 3.36
CA VAL A 96 9.39 3.42 4.54
C VAL A 96 9.93 2.77 5.81
N TYR A 97 9.79 1.45 5.93
CA TYR A 97 10.26 0.69 7.07
C TYR A 97 11.79 0.74 7.20
N GLU A 98 12.51 0.59 6.09
CA GLU A 98 13.97 0.73 6.03
C GLU A 98 14.43 2.13 6.43
N LEU A 99 13.71 3.17 5.98
CA LEU A 99 14.04 4.58 6.24
C LEU A 99 13.38 5.15 7.50
N LYS A 100 12.91 4.32 8.42
CA LYS A 100 12.15 4.77 9.58
C LYS A 100 12.96 5.72 10.49
N GLU A 101 14.27 5.50 10.62
CA GLU A 101 15.12 6.35 11.48
C GLU A 101 15.31 7.73 10.86
N GLU A 102 15.56 7.80 9.55
CA GLU A 102 15.67 9.04 8.79
C GLU A 102 14.35 9.81 8.80
N ILE A 103 13.22 9.10 8.69
CA ILE A 103 11.88 9.70 8.81
C ILE A 103 11.68 10.29 10.20
N VAL A 104 12.04 9.57 11.25
CA VAL A 104 11.94 10.06 12.63
C VAL A 104 12.80 11.31 12.82
N THR A 105 14.08 11.26 12.46
CA THR A 105 15.00 12.40 12.57
C THR A 105 14.50 13.61 11.77
N PHE A 106 14.00 13.39 10.55
CA PHE A 106 13.41 14.46 9.75
C PHE A 106 12.19 15.10 10.44
N LEU A 107 11.30 14.28 11.00
CA LEU A 107 10.10 14.75 11.69
C LEU A 107 10.42 15.48 13.00
N GLU A 108 11.46 15.08 13.71
CA GLU A 108 11.94 15.77 14.92
C GLU A 108 12.47 17.16 14.61
N VAL A 109 13.27 17.30 13.54
CA VAL A 109 13.74 18.62 13.06
C VAL A 109 12.57 19.53 12.66
N GLU A 110 11.51 18.94 12.11
CA GLU A 110 10.27 19.65 11.76
C GLU A 110 9.31 19.84 12.94
N ASN A 111 9.70 19.45 14.16
CA ASN A 111 8.89 19.50 15.39
C ASN A 111 7.51 18.82 15.25
N SER A 112 7.45 17.72 14.49
CA SER A 112 6.20 16.99 14.27
C SER A 112 5.96 15.97 15.39
N PRO A 113 4.79 15.96 16.04
CA PRO A 113 4.45 14.97 17.07
C PRO A 113 4.29 13.55 16.49
N VAL A 114 4.29 13.41 15.17
CA VAL A 114 4.22 12.12 14.47
C VAL A 114 5.52 11.33 14.61
N ALA A 115 6.65 11.98 14.90
CA ALA A 115 7.94 11.30 15.12
C ALA A 115 7.83 10.19 16.18
N GLU A 116 7.17 10.47 17.30
CA GLU A 116 6.96 9.51 18.39
C GLU A 116 6.18 8.26 17.95
N LYS A 117 5.29 8.39 16.96
CA LYS A 117 4.55 7.23 16.43
C LYS A 117 5.45 6.26 15.70
N PHE A 118 6.50 6.73 15.03
CA PHE A 118 7.47 5.87 14.37
C PHE A 118 8.45 5.20 15.36
N ARG A 119 8.49 5.67 16.62
CA ARG A 119 9.21 5.01 17.72
C ARG A 119 8.33 4.04 18.53
N ASP A 120 7.01 4.16 18.44
CA ASP A 120 6.06 3.28 19.11
C ASP A 120 6.16 1.84 18.60
N ALA A 121 6.42 0.90 19.52
CA ALA A 121 6.65 -0.50 19.17
C ALA A 121 5.44 -1.14 18.48
N LEU A 122 4.21 -0.78 18.87
CA LEU A 122 2.99 -1.31 18.25
C LEU A 122 2.79 -0.76 16.83
N PHE A 123 3.11 0.50 16.60
CA PHE A 123 3.08 1.10 15.27
C PHE A 123 4.11 0.44 14.34
N VAL A 124 5.36 0.30 14.79
CA VAL A 124 6.42 -0.35 14.01
C VAL A 124 6.09 -1.81 13.71
N MET A 125 5.55 -2.54 14.70
CA MET A 125 5.08 -3.92 14.51
C MET A 125 3.99 -4.00 13.44
N LYS A 126 2.96 -3.15 13.52
CA LYS A 126 1.88 -3.10 12.51
C LYS A 126 2.40 -2.72 11.12
N LEU A 127 3.33 -1.78 11.03
CA LEU A 127 3.97 -1.42 9.77
C LEU A 127 4.72 -2.62 9.17
N SER A 128 5.54 -3.32 9.97
CA SER A 128 6.26 -4.51 9.52
C SER A 128 5.31 -5.62 9.06
N TYR A 129 4.18 -5.81 9.77
CA TYR A 129 3.14 -6.76 9.38
C TYR A 129 2.52 -6.39 8.02
N LEU A 130 2.20 -5.12 7.79
CA LEU A 130 1.69 -4.65 6.49
C LEU A 130 2.70 -4.95 5.37
N VAL A 131 3.98 -4.65 5.60
CA VAL A 131 5.06 -4.90 4.65
C VAL A 131 5.14 -6.38 4.28
N GLU A 132 5.23 -7.26 5.28
CA GLU A 132 5.33 -8.71 5.08
C GLU A 132 4.14 -9.26 4.29
N LYS A 133 2.92 -8.91 4.71
CA LYS A 133 1.71 -9.44 4.08
C LYS A 133 1.54 -8.93 2.65
N LEU A 134 1.83 -7.65 2.39
CA LEU A 134 1.75 -7.10 1.04
C LEU A 134 2.81 -7.67 0.11
N ASN A 135 4.07 -7.77 0.55
CA ASN A 135 5.12 -8.37 -0.26
C ASN A 135 4.86 -9.86 -0.53
N THR A 136 4.32 -10.60 0.45
CA THR A 136 3.90 -12.00 0.26
C THR A 136 2.81 -12.12 -0.78
N LEU A 137 1.79 -11.25 -0.72
CA LEU A 137 0.72 -11.22 -1.71
C LEU A 137 1.30 -10.92 -3.10
N ASP A 138 2.15 -9.90 -3.22
CA ASP A 138 2.75 -9.50 -4.50
C ASP A 138 3.51 -10.65 -5.17
N LEU A 139 4.34 -11.38 -4.41
CA LEU A 139 5.03 -12.58 -4.90
C LEU A 139 4.05 -13.70 -5.32
N GLN A 140 2.97 -13.90 -4.55
CA GLN A 140 1.95 -14.90 -4.87
C GLN A 140 1.15 -14.56 -6.13
N LEU A 141 1.02 -13.27 -6.47
CA LEU A 141 0.35 -12.78 -7.67
C LEU A 141 1.28 -12.79 -8.90
N GLN A 142 2.59 -12.64 -8.69
CA GLN A 142 3.61 -12.62 -9.76
C GLN A 142 4.13 -14.02 -10.17
N GLY A 143 3.77 -15.08 -9.45
CA GLY A 143 4.22 -16.45 -9.76
C GLY A 143 3.75 -16.96 -11.13
N ALA A 144 4.61 -17.71 -11.83
CA ALA A 144 4.23 -18.38 -13.07
C ALA A 144 3.08 -19.37 -12.83
N ASN A 145 2.09 -19.38 -13.74
CA ASN A 145 0.87 -20.23 -13.71
C ASN A 145 -0.23 -19.85 -12.72
N THR A 146 -0.39 -18.58 -12.35
CA THR A 146 -1.63 -18.14 -11.67
C THR A 146 -2.75 -17.88 -12.67
N HIS A 147 -3.82 -18.67 -12.59
CA HIS A 147 -5.06 -18.38 -13.32
C HIS A 147 -5.91 -17.37 -12.56
N MET A 148 -6.86 -16.73 -13.24
CA MET A 148 -7.68 -15.63 -12.72
C MET A 148 -8.47 -15.99 -11.45
N LEU A 149 -8.86 -17.26 -11.31
CA LEU A 149 -9.58 -17.76 -10.14
C LEU A 149 -8.63 -17.92 -8.94
N ASP A 150 -7.43 -18.45 -9.15
CA ASP A 150 -6.43 -18.64 -8.10
C ASP A 150 -5.98 -17.32 -7.48
N THR A 151 -5.82 -16.29 -8.31
CA THR A 151 -5.47 -14.92 -7.90
C THR A 151 -6.61 -14.29 -7.11
N SER A 152 -7.86 -14.51 -7.53
CA SER A 152 -9.05 -14.07 -6.78
C SER A 152 -9.12 -14.68 -5.38
N ASP A 153 -8.83 -15.97 -5.26
CA ASP A 153 -8.87 -16.67 -3.97
C ASP A 153 -7.72 -16.23 -3.05
N LYS A 154 -6.51 -16.03 -3.60
CA LYS A 154 -5.36 -15.47 -2.88
C LYS A 154 -5.64 -14.09 -2.29
N VAL A 155 -6.18 -13.18 -3.10
CA VAL A 155 -6.57 -11.83 -2.66
C VAL A 155 -7.66 -11.91 -1.59
N SER A 156 -8.66 -12.75 -1.78
CA SER A 156 -9.75 -12.92 -0.81
C SER A 156 -9.26 -13.47 0.53
N ALA A 157 -8.34 -14.43 0.51
CA ALA A 157 -7.70 -14.99 1.70
C ALA A 157 -6.83 -13.94 2.42
N PHE A 158 -6.09 -13.13 1.66
CA PHE A 158 -5.34 -12.00 2.20
C PHE A 158 -6.25 -10.99 2.91
N CYS A 159 -7.36 -10.58 2.29
CA CYS A 159 -8.29 -9.64 2.92
C CYS A 159 -8.85 -10.16 4.23
N ARG A 160 -9.19 -11.46 4.32
CA ARG A 160 -9.64 -12.05 5.59
C ARG A 160 -8.57 -11.93 6.69
N LYS A 161 -7.29 -12.09 6.35
CA LYS A 161 -6.17 -11.92 7.30
C LYS A 161 -5.92 -10.47 7.69
N MET A 162 -6.29 -9.52 6.84
CA MET A 162 -6.12 -8.08 7.10
C MET A 162 -7.27 -7.48 7.91
N LYS A 163 -8.39 -8.21 8.06
CA LYS A 163 -9.54 -7.82 8.89
C LYS A 163 -9.41 -8.20 10.36
N LEU A 164 -8.52 -9.13 10.68
CA LEU A 164 -8.19 -9.54 12.05
C LEU A 164 -7.35 -8.46 12.75
#